data_AF-A0A6L8IL03-F1
#
_entry.id   AF-A0A6L8IL03-F1
#
_cell.length_a   1.000
_cell.length_b   1.000
_cell.length_c   1.000
_cell.angle_alpha   90.00
_cell.angle_beta   90.00
_cell.angle_gamma   90.00
#
_symmetry.space_group_name_H-M   'P 1'
#
loop_
_entity.id
_entity.type
_entity.pdbx_description
1 polymer ?
#
loop_
_entity_poly.entity_id
_entity_poly.type
_entity_poly.pdbx_seq_one_letter_code
_entity_poly.pdbx_strand_id
1 'polypeptide(L)'
;MVHSATTERETRERRGNRKMNMTRLGKTRLAWNKRQRELATVAFGPCEVGVAGPEANPAHSEAKCRAGFGALPWSTSATRETAWPIVEATLVVARACASWVGGTGQARPLRLAPCTTAPWPQAWAVASAMIVFVAGVSVAAAERGTLDSIVAIVNDDVVLKSEYDDRLAEWMVRLNESERNDPQIVSTVRSQVLEQLIAESIQLQEAELRGIEVDDETLTRAVTGFARENNMTLEEFIADVAAQGSSYRALRERIRHDIIIDRVQRAVVNRRVFIAERDIDELLASPFFEEAISDEYRLGHILLEVTAEMTAAEIEAVRAKADGLAADLRAGADFAATATEHSGAPTAANGGDLGWRKESRIPSRFAEDVVDLEIGAVADPVQDSSGFHIVKMIDRRGASQQRVEQTLVRHILLSPSAIRSDEQTRAAIEAIRGRIVAGEDFAELAQEYSEDPGTRLAGGDLGWTTTENLDPAFQRMMNLTGVDELSEPFESSFGWHILEVQGRRQQDISEESRRNYAAQRLLEKRFSERLDEWLTEIRDEAFVERRANVSGQQGDSAAPFGG
;
A
#
# COMPACT_ATOMS: atom_id res chain seq x y z
N MET A 1 -49.82 -48.70 31.22
CA MET A 1 -48.99 -49.40 32.22
C MET A 1 -48.23 -50.47 31.45
N VAL A 2 -46.93 -50.39 31.15
CA VAL A 2 -45.78 -49.95 31.95
C VAL A 2 -44.78 -49.23 31.02
N HIS A 3 -44.43 -47.99 31.33
CA HIS A 3 -43.39 -47.16 30.68
C HIS A 3 -42.70 -46.39 31.81
N SER A 4 -41.96 -47.11 32.66
CA SER A 4 -41.40 -46.55 33.91
C SER A 4 -40.17 -47.31 34.41
N ALA A 5 -39.26 -47.73 33.53
CA ALA A 5 -38.04 -48.43 33.97
C ALA A 5 -36.74 -48.00 33.27
N THR A 6 -36.78 -47.10 32.29
CA THR A 6 -35.59 -46.77 31.49
C THR A 6 -34.89 -45.46 31.90
N THR A 7 -35.51 -44.63 32.74
CA THR A 7 -34.99 -43.30 33.12
C THR A 7 -34.13 -43.26 34.39
N GLU A 8 -34.02 -44.35 35.15
CA GLU A 8 -33.20 -44.41 36.38
C GLU A 8 -31.78 -44.93 36.17
N ARG A 9 -31.47 -45.55 35.02
CA ARG A 9 -30.12 -46.07 34.74
C ARG A 9 -29.18 -44.99 34.19
N GLU A 10 -29.68 -44.07 33.36
CA GLU A 10 -28.87 -42.99 32.75
C GLU A 10 -28.49 -41.85 33.72
N THR A 11 -29.24 -41.65 34.81
CA THR A 11 -28.94 -40.61 35.80
C THR A 11 -27.85 -41.03 36.80
N ARG A 12 -27.58 -42.33 36.94
CA ARG A 12 -26.56 -42.86 37.85
C ARG A 12 -25.14 -42.84 37.23
N GLU A 13 -25.04 -43.04 35.91
CA GLU A 13 -23.76 -42.94 35.18
C GLU A 13 -23.26 -41.49 35.05
N ARG A 14 -24.16 -40.52 34.87
CA ARG A 14 -23.79 -39.09 34.81
C ARG A 14 -23.30 -38.51 36.15
N ARG A 15 -23.65 -39.10 37.31
CA ARG A 15 -23.13 -38.67 38.63
C ARG A 15 -21.76 -39.27 38.98
N GLY A 16 -21.40 -40.43 38.41
CA GLY A 16 -20.09 -41.06 38.61
C GLY A 16 -18.96 -40.28 37.92
N ASN A 17 -19.18 -39.89 36.66
CA ASN A 17 -18.15 -39.22 35.85
C ASN A 17 -17.86 -37.76 36.28
N ARG A 18 -18.81 -37.09 36.94
CA ARG A 18 -18.61 -35.71 37.45
C ARG A 18 -17.72 -35.66 38.70
N LYS A 19 -17.64 -36.75 39.49
CA LYS A 19 -16.78 -36.81 40.70
C LYS A 19 -15.32 -37.17 40.38
N MET A 20 -15.03 -37.86 39.29
CA MET A 20 -13.64 -38.15 38.89
C MET A 20 -12.91 -36.92 38.31
N ASN A 21 -13.60 -36.05 37.57
CA ASN A 21 -12.95 -34.86 36.98
C ASN A 21 -12.67 -33.71 37.96
N MET A 22 -13.39 -33.60 39.08
CA MET A 22 -13.11 -32.56 40.08
C MET A 22 -11.89 -32.85 40.98
N THR A 23 -11.46 -34.12 41.09
CA THR A 23 -10.33 -34.49 41.96
C THR A 23 -8.97 -34.32 41.25
N ARG A 24 -8.95 -34.21 39.92
CA ARG A 24 -7.73 -33.97 39.12
C ARG A 24 -7.43 -32.48 38.90
N LEU A 25 -8.46 -31.62 38.92
CA LEU A 25 -8.33 -30.15 38.82
C LEU A 25 -7.96 -29.47 40.15
N GLY A 26 -8.15 -30.15 41.30
CA GLY A 26 -7.80 -29.60 42.63
C GLY A 26 -6.31 -29.73 43.00
N LYS A 27 -5.54 -30.59 42.33
CA LYS A 27 -4.11 -30.83 42.68
C LYS A 27 -3.12 -30.01 41.85
N THR A 28 -3.49 -29.54 40.67
CA THR A 28 -2.65 -28.66 39.84
C THR A 28 -2.74 -27.18 40.23
N ARG A 29 -3.82 -26.75 40.91
CA ARG A 29 -3.98 -25.35 41.38
C ARG A 29 -3.24 -25.05 42.69
N LEU A 30 -2.87 -26.08 43.47
CA LEU A 30 -2.07 -25.93 44.69
C LEU A 30 -0.54 -25.90 44.45
N ALA A 31 -0.06 -26.38 43.30
CA ALA A 31 1.36 -26.38 42.95
C ALA A 31 1.84 -25.05 42.33
N TRP A 32 0.93 -24.27 41.73
CA TRP A 32 1.27 -22.98 41.10
C TRP A 32 1.33 -21.83 42.12
N ASN A 33 0.50 -21.88 43.16
CA ASN A 33 0.41 -20.82 44.19
C ASN A 33 1.54 -20.85 45.24
N LYS A 34 2.45 -21.82 45.17
CA LYS A 34 3.62 -21.93 46.07
C LYS A 34 4.90 -21.34 45.48
N ARG A 35 4.95 -21.07 44.16
CA ARG A 35 6.11 -20.41 43.48
C ARG A 35 5.96 -18.91 43.26
N GLN A 36 4.77 -18.34 43.42
CA GLN A 36 4.56 -16.87 43.32
C GLN A 36 4.63 -16.13 44.66
N ARG A 37 5.04 -16.78 45.75
CA ARG A 37 5.22 -16.15 47.08
C ARG A 37 6.68 -15.96 47.52
N GLU A 38 7.66 -16.15 46.63
CA GLU A 38 9.09 -16.00 46.96
C GLU A 38 9.82 -14.86 46.21
N LEU A 39 9.13 -13.96 45.50
CA LEU A 39 9.77 -12.82 44.80
C LEU A 39 9.07 -11.47 45.00
N ALA A 40 8.54 -11.19 46.20
CA ALA A 40 8.01 -9.86 46.53
C ALA A 40 8.36 -9.44 47.96
N THR A 41 9.60 -9.00 48.16
CA THR A 41 10.06 -8.14 49.27
C THR A 41 11.38 -7.53 48.77
N VAL A 42 11.50 -6.24 48.47
CA VAL A 42 11.86 -5.10 49.36
C VAL A 42 11.64 -3.84 48.50
N ALA A 43 10.60 -3.05 48.73
CA ALA A 43 10.53 -1.83 49.56
C ALA A 43 11.32 -0.61 49.02
N PHE A 44 10.57 0.35 48.46
CA PHE A 44 10.95 1.75 48.33
C PHE A 44 10.85 2.45 49.72
N GLY A 45 11.84 3.29 50.06
CA GLY A 45 11.80 4.20 51.20
C GLY A 45 12.81 5.36 51.01
N PRO A 46 12.52 6.58 51.52
CA PRO A 46 13.03 7.85 51.00
C PRO A 46 14.33 8.33 51.69
N CYS A 47 15.07 9.25 51.05
CA CYS A 47 16.23 9.93 51.65
C CYS A 47 15.86 11.32 52.16
N GLU A 48 16.01 11.51 53.48
CA GLU A 48 16.06 12.78 54.19
C GLU A 48 17.49 13.34 54.30
N VAL A 49 17.54 14.64 54.58
CA VAL A 49 18.66 15.58 54.57
C VAL A 49 19.48 15.50 55.88
N GLY A 50 20.81 15.67 55.83
CA GLY A 50 21.66 15.70 57.04
C GLY A 50 23.11 16.17 56.86
N VAL A 51 23.30 17.49 56.80
CA VAL A 51 24.33 18.40 57.39
C VAL A 51 25.77 17.90 57.79
N ALA A 52 26.79 18.59 57.22
CA ALA A 52 28.19 18.99 57.64
C ALA A 52 28.96 18.19 58.74
N GLY A 53 30.25 17.82 58.64
CA GLY A 53 31.56 18.48 58.33
C GLY A 53 32.65 17.85 59.26
N PRO A 54 33.96 18.21 59.30
CA PRO A 54 34.77 19.19 58.53
C PRO A 54 36.20 18.70 58.07
N GLU A 55 36.92 19.60 57.36
CA GLU A 55 38.41 19.74 57.15
C GLU A 55 39.16 18.69 56.27
N ALA A 56 40.02 18.99 55.28
CA ALA A 56 40.67 20.22 54.78
C ALA A 56 41.16 20.04 53.30
N ASN A 57 41.27 21.15 52.57
CA ASN A 57 41.75 21.37 51.18
C ASN A 57 43.26 21.79 51.20
N PRO A 58 44.00 22.16 50.10
CA PRO A 58 43.76 22.09 48.64
C PRO A 58 44.95 21.65 47.75
N ALA A 59 44.69 21.38 46.46
CA ALA A 59 45.40 22.00 45.33
C ALA A 59 44.77 21.64 43.95
N HIS A 60 44.29 22.69 43.25
CA HIS A 60 44.25 22.98 41.79
C HIS A 60 44.25 21.84 40.75
N SER A 61 43.58 21.90 39.58
CA SER A 61 42.79 22.85 38.77
C SER A 61 42.48 22.02 37.49
N GLU A 62 41.41 22.11 36.70
CA GLU A 62 40.73 23.27 36.13
C GLU A 62 39.55 22.69 35.30
N ALA A 63 38.33 23.16 35.53
CA ALA A 63 37.18 22.94 34.66
C ALA A 63 36.59 24.31 34.34
N LYS A 64 36.36 24.59 33.04
CA LYS A 64 35.68 25.80 32.58
C LYS A 64 34.35 25.42 31.90
N CYS A 65 33.26 25.82 32.55
CA CYS A 65 31.97 26.05 31.92
C CYS A 65 31.93 27.44 31.25
N ARG A 66 31.14 27.56 30.17
CA ARG A 66 30.14 28.62 29.84
C ARG A 66 29.92 28.63 28.33
N ALA A 67 28.72 28.34 27.82
CA ALA A 67 27.49 29.16 27.77
C ALA A 67 27.49 30.21 26.64
N GLY A 68 26.56 30.03 25.69
CA GLY A 68 25.58 31.05 25.28
C GLY A 68 25.91 32.04 24.15
N PHE A 69 25.05 31.98 23.11
CA PHE A 69 24.57 33.05 22.22
C PHE A 69 25.46 33.62 21.08
N GLY A 70 24.92 33.53 19.84
CA GLY A 70 24.70 34.71 19.00
C GLY A 70 25.47 34.83 17.67
N ALA A 71 24.68 34.84 16.58
CA ALA A 71 24.87 35.60 15.33
C ALA A 71 25.87 35.14 14.23
N LEU A 72 25.30 34.88 13.05
CA LEU A 72 25.89 35.03 11.69
C LEU A 72 26.13 36.54 11.36
N PRO A 73 26.66 36.93 10.19
CA PRO A 73 27.77 36.40 9.34
C PRO A 73 28.71 37.52 8.78
N TRP A 74 29.89 37.16 8.24
CA TRP A 74 30.63 37.87 7.15
C TRP A 74 31.82 36.97 6.70
N SER A 75 31.93 36.59 5.41
CA SER A 75 32.71 37.25 4.31
C SER A 75 34.22 37.32 4.61
N THR A 76 35.20 36.95 3.76
CA THR A 76 35.28 36.86 2.28
C THR A 76 36.58 36.15 1.82
N SER A 77 36.58 35.81 0.51
CA SER A 77 37.68 35.71 -0.48
C SER A 77 37.87 34.27 -1.01
N ALA A 78 37.57 33.93 -2.27
CA ALA A 78 38.00 34.43 -3.60
C ALA A 78 38.71 33.23 -4.29
N THR A 79 38.62 32.89 -5.58
CA THR A 79 37.98 33.38 -6.82
C THR A 79 38.31 32.38 -7.93
N ARG A 80 37.38 32.14 -8.88
CA ARG A 80 37.54 32.12 -10.37
C ARG A 80 36.35 31.36 -10.98
N GLU A 81 35.43 32.06 -11.66
CA GLU A 81 35.42 32.45 -13.09
C GLU A 81 34.45 31.57 -13.87
N THR A 82 33.28 32.11 -14.22
CA THR A 82 32.76 32.27 -15.61
C THR A 82 31.32 32.77 -15.58
N ALA A 83 31.06 33.78 -16.41
CA ALA A 83 29.86 34.61 -16.40
C ALA A 83 28.95 34.32 -17.61
N TRP A 84 27.64 34.54 -17.38
CA TRP A 84 26.54 34.62 -18.35
C TRP A 84 26.70 35.76 -19.39
N PRO A 85 25.88 35.77 -20.45
CA PRO A 85 24.86 36.84 -20.48
C PRO A 85 23.48 36.41 -21.01
N ILE A 86 22.46 37.14 -20.54
CA ILE A 86 21.07 37.20 -21.00
C ILE A 86 20.98 38.22 -22.15
N VAL A 87 20.28 37.94 -23.25
CA VAL A 87 19.60 38.94 -24.08
C VAL A 87 18.31 38.37 -24.68
N GLU A 88 17.25 39.18 -24.61
CA GLU A 88 15.94 39.09 -25.24
C GLU A 88 15.97 38.76 -26.75
N ALA A 89 14.95 38.05 -27.24
CA ALA A 89 14.71 37.93 -28.68
C ALA A 89 13.21 38.08 -29.00
N THR A 90 12.88 39.26 -29.51
CA THR A 90 11.60 39.62 -30.12
C THR A 90 11.79 39.63 -31.65
N LEU A 91 10.88 38.95 -32.35
CA LEU A 91 10.45 39.12 -33.74
C LEU A 91 11.48 39.13 -34.90
N VAL A 92 11.41 38.03 -35.66
CA VAL A 92 11.91 37.84 -37.03
C VAL A 92 10.99 38.57 -38.02
N VAL A 93 11.52 39.56 -38.75
CA VAL A 93 11.13 39.81 -40.15
C VAL A 93 12.40 40.11 -40.94
N ALA A 94 12.76 39.15 -41.81
CA ALA A 94 13.89 39.22 -42.70
C ALA A 94 13.66 40.21 -43.84
N ARG A 95 14.66 41.05 -44.12
CA ARG A 95 14.88 41.58 -45.47
C ARG A 95 16.38 41.62 -45.76
N ALA A 96 16.81 40.66 -46.56
CA ALA A 96 18.14 40.59 -47.15
C ALA A 96 18.33 41.73 -48.16
N CYS A 97 19.46 42.42 -48.10
CA CYS A 97 20.54 42.27 -49.08
C CYS A 97 21.65 43.28 -48.80
N ALA A 98 22.86 42.75 -48.76
CA ALA A 98 24.12 43.40 -48.45
C ALA A 98 24.70 44.15 -49.67
N SER A 99 25.53 45.17 -49.40
CA SER A 99 26.74 45.63 -50.15
C SER A 99 26.97 47.11 -49.84
N TRP A 100 28.17 47.70 -49.78
CA TRP A 100 29.57 47.29 -49.68
C TRP A 100 30.34 48.62 -49.44
N VAL A 101 31.45 48.59 -48.69
CA VAL A 101 32.56 49.58 -48.63
C VAL A 101 32.33 50.98 -48.00
N GLY A 102 32.95 51.17 -46.83
CA GLY A 102 34.21 51.93 -46.64
C GLY A 102 34.25 53.44 -46.90
N GLY A 103 34.83 54.19 -45.95
CA GLY A 103 35.54 55.44 -46.24
C GLY A 103 35.11 56.67 -45.44
N THR A 104 35.92 56.97 -44.42
CA THR A 104 36.37 58.31 -43.98
C THR A 104 35.69 59.58 -44.50
N GLY A 105 35.40 60.51 -43.59
CA GLY A 105 35.76 61.92 -43.79
C GLY A 105 34.64 62.96 -43.77
N GLN A 106 34.73 63.84 -42.76
CA GLN A 106 34.49 65.29 -42.78
C GLN A 106 33.08 65.86 -42.98
N ALA A 107 32.85 66.91 -42.18
CA ALA A 107 31.69 67.78 -42.12
C ALA A 107 31.49 68.64 -43.38
N ARG A 108 30.22 68.98 -43.69
CA ARG A 108 29.73 70.37 -43.85
C ARG A 108 28.22 70.42 -44.24
N PRO A 109 27.56 71.59 -44.07
CA PRO A 109 26.11 71.70 -43.85
C PRO A 109 25.27 72.15 -45.07
N LEU A 110 23.95 72.00 -44.91
CA LEU A 110 22.81 72.79 -45.40
C LEU A 110 22.84 73.34 -46.85
N ARG A 111 21.85 72.94 -47.66
CA ARG A 111 21.16 73.82 -48.62
C ARG A 111 19.67 73.50 -48.75
N LEU A 112 18.87 74.56 -48.59
CA LEU A 112 17.46 74.69 -48.94
C LEU A 112 17.30 74.90 -50.45
N ALA A 113 16.18 74.43 -51.02
CA ALA A 113 15.33 75.08 -52.05
C ALA A 113 14.35 74.03 -52.66
N PRO A 114 13.31 74.42 -53.41
CA PRO A 114 12.21 75.31 -53.02
C PRO A 114 10.83 74.72 -53.39
N CYS A 115 9.77 75.38 -52.90
CA CYS A 115 8.39 75.21 -53.37
C CYS A 115 8.24 75.40 -54.88
N THR A 116 7.41 74.58 -55.51
CA THR A 116 6.69 74.96 -56.74
C THR A 116 5.20 74.65 -56.60
N THR A 117 4.45 75.71 -56.85
CA THR A 117 3.00 75.87 -56.98
C THR A 117 2.41 75.09 -58.15
N ALA A 118 1.14 74.63 -58.04
CA ALA A 118 0.02 74.84 -58.98
C ALA A 118 -1.18 73.93 -58.58
N PRO A 119 -2.40 74.05 -59.16
CA PRO A 119 -3.53 74.68 -58.48
C PRO A 119 -4.73 73.73 -58.28
N TRP A 120 -5.65 74.11 -57.39
CA TRP A 120 -7.00 73.55 -57.36
C TRP A 120 -7.79 73.92 -58.62
N PRO A 121 -8.72 73.06 -59.07
CA PRO A 121 -10.11 73.37 -58.74
C PRO A 121 -10.95 72.16 -58.29
N GLN A 122 -12.03 72.55 -57.63
CA GLN A 122 -13.06 71.79 -56.95
C GLN A 122 -13.85 70.86 -57.89
N ALA A 123 -14.16 69.64 -57.44
CA ALA A 123 -15.37 68.90 -57.84
C ALA A 123 -15.64 67.71 -56.89
N TRP A 124 -16.25 68.02 -55.74
CA TRP A 124 -17.43 67.35 -55.18
C TRP A 124 -17.77 65.95 -55.74
N ALA A 125 -17.12 64.86 -55.30
CA ALA A 125 -17.63 63.50 -55.51
C ALA A 125 -16.96 62.36 -54.68
N VAL A 126 -16.41 62.60 -53.48
CA VAL A 126 -15.84 61.50 -52.68
C VAL A 126 -16.20 61.56 -51.19
N ALA A 127 -17.39 62.07 -50.88
CA ALA A 127 -17.96 62.03 -49.52
C ALA A 127 -18.87 60.81 -49.27
N SER A 128 -18.84 59.78 -50.12
CA SER A 128 -19.72 58.59 -49.98
C SER A 128 -18.99 57.25 -49.95
N ALA A 129 -17.64 57.22 -49.97
CA ALA A 129 -16.85 55.99 -49.91
C ALA A 129 -15.99 55.86 -48.63
N MET A 130 -16.28 56.67 -47.60
CA MET A 130 -15.61 56.61 -46.30
C MET A 130 -16.64 56.52 -45.14
N ILE A 131 -17.81 55.92 -45.42
CA ILE A 131 -18.89 55.63 -44.43
C ILE A 131 -19.31 54.13 -44.50
N VAL A 132 -18.54 53.26 -45.16
CA VAL A 132 -18.87 51.81 -45.24
C VAL A 132 -17.76 50.89 -44.69
N PHE A 133 -16.65 51.45 -44.18
CA PHE A 133 -15.55 50.66 -43.60
C PHE A 133 -15.32 50.94 -42.11
N VAL A 134 -16.41 51.06 -41.34
CA VAL A 134 -16.37 51.12 -39.84
C VAL A 134 -17.39 50.14 -39.21
N ALA A 135 -17.96 49.21 -39.98
CA ALA A 135 -18.95 48.23 -39.49
C ALA A 135 -18.35 46.82 -39.26
N GLY A 136 -17.10 46.74 -38.80
CA GLY A 136 -16.41 45.45 -38.62
C GLY A 136 -15.47 45.37 -37.41
N VAL A 137 -15.51 46.35 -36.49
CA VAL A 137 -14.89 46.14 -35.18
C VAL A 137 -15.91 45.35 -34.37
N SER A 138 -15.88 44.03 -34.51
CA SER A 138 -16.43 43.15 -33.48
C SER A 138 -15.75 43.55 -32.18
N VAL A 139 -16.49 44.23 -31.31
CA VAL A 139 -16.11 44.34 -29.92
C VAL A 139 -16.01 42.89 -29.46
N ALA A 140 -14.78 42.38 -29.31
CA ALA A 140 -14.55 41.22 -28.49
C ALA A 140 -15.13 41.64 -27.13
N ALA A 141 -16.33 41.13 -26.83
CA ALA A 141 -16.83 41.16 -25.48
C ALA A 141 -15.80 40.36 -24.69
N ALA A 142 -14.85 41.07 -24.07
CA ALA A 142 -14.09 40.52 -22.98
C ALA A 142 -15.15 40.04 -22.00
N GLU A 143 -15.31 38.72 -21.89
CA GLU A 143 -16.18 38.11 -20.90
C GLU A 143 -15.77 38.74 -19.57
N ARG A 144 -16.65 39.56 -19.01
CA ARG A 144 -16.49 40.04 -17.65
C ARG A 144 -16.52 38.76 -16.82
N GLY A 145 -15.37 38.34 -16.32
CA GLY A 145 -15.27 37.18 -15.45
C GLY A 145 -16.35 37.29 -14.40
N THR A 146 -17.33 36.39 -14.46
CA THR A 146 -18.40 36.30 -13.47
C THR A 146 -17.71 36.11 -12.13
N LEU A 147 -17.93 37.03 -11.19
CA LEU A 147 -17.46 36.86 -9.82
C LEU A 147 -18.03 35.54 -9.31
N ASP A 148 -17.14 34.62 -8.94
CA ASP A 148 -17.53 33.32 -8.43
C ASP A 148 -18.36 33.50 -7.15
N SER A 149 -19.42 32.72 -7.01
CA SER A 149 -20.38 32.85 -5.92
C SER A 149 -20.13 31.80 -4.85
N ILE A 150 -20.41 32.13 -3.60
CA ILE A 150 -20.25 31.22 -2.47
C ILE A 150 -21.51 30.36 -2.32
N VAL A 151 -21.34 29.05 -2.28
CA VAL A 151 -22.41 28.06 -2.06
C VAL A 151 -22.55 27.73 -0.57
N ALA A 152 -21.44 27.61 0.13
CA ALA A 152 -21.42 27.40 1.57
C ALA A 152 -20.20 28.09 2.21
N ILE A 153 -20.34 28.52 3.46
CA ILE A 153 -19.25 28.98 4.31
C ILE A 153 -19.03 27.90 5.36
N VAL A 154 -17.77 27.50 5.56
CA VAL A 154 -17.37 26.38 6.42
C VAL A 154 -16.24 26.87 7.32
N ASN A 155 -16.58 27.21 8.57
CA ASN A 155 -15.69 27.92 9.50
C ASN A 155 -15.05 29.17 8.86
N ASP A 156 -13.74 29.14 8.63
CA ASP A 156 -12.93 30.20 8.05
C ASP A 156 -12.74 30.06 6.51
N ASP A 157 -13.31 29.03 5.90
CA ASP A 157 -13.20 28.72 4.47
C ASP A 157 -14.55 28.83 3.73
N VAL A 158 -14.51 28.87 2.39
CA VAL A 158 -15.70 29.01 1.52
C VAL A 158 -15.71 27.98 0.41
N VAL A 159 -16.85 27.29 0.25
CA VAL A 159 -17.10 26.41 -0.89
C VAL A 159 -17.66 27.26 -2.03
N LEU A 160 -16.89 27.35 -3.12
CA LEU A 160 -17.24 28.14 -4.30
C LEU A 160 -18.20 27.39 -5.23
N LYS A 161 -18.91 28.14 -6.07
CA LYS A 161 -19.85 27.58 -7.04
C LYS A 161 -19.13 26.84 -8.16
N SER A 162 -17.99 27.36 -8.62
CA SER A 162 -17.16 26.68 -9.61
C SER A 162 -16.77 25.27 -9.16
N GLU A 163 -16.22 25.14 -7.96
CA GLU A 163 -15.82 23.86 -7.36
C GLU A 163 -17.01 22.89 -7.21
N TYR A 164 -18.14 23.39 -6.73
CA TYR A 164 -19.37 22.61 -6.61
C TYR A 164 -19.88 22.10 -7.96
N ASP A 165 -19.93 22.97 -8.98
CA ASP A 165 -20.41 22.62 -10.31
C ASP A 165 -19.45 21.63 -10.99
N ASP A 166 -18.13 21.79 -10.81
CA ASP A 166 -17.10 20.88 -11.33
C ASP A 166 -17.24 19.47 -10.73
N ARG A 167 -17.36 19.38 -9.39
CA ARG A 167 -17.56 18.09 -8.71
C ARG A 167 -18.88 17.45 -9.09
N LEU A 168 -19.93 18.26 -9.24
CA LEU A 168 -21.24 17.77 -9.67
C LEU A 168 -21.21 17.21 -11.09
N ALA A 169 -20.49 17.85 -12.01
CA ALA A 169 -20.33 17.37 -13.37
C ALA A 169 -19.64 15.99 -13.42
N GLU A 170 -18.60 15.79 -12.61
CA GLU A 170 -17.90 14.50 -12.49
C GLU A 170 -18.83 13.38 -11.99
N TRP A 171 -19.69 13.68 -11.01
CA TRP A 171 -20.69 12.73 -10.52
C TRP A 171 -21.78 12.44 -11.56
N MET A 172 -22.25 13.46 -12.28
CA MET A 172 -23.29 13.32 -13.29
C MET A 172 -22.86 12.41 -14.46
N VAL A 173 -21.58 12.39 -14.82
CA VAL A 173 -21.07 11.50 -15.89
C VAL A 173 -21.18 10.02 -15.52
N ARG A 174 -21.17 9.67 -14.23
CA ARG A 174 -21.27 8.28 -13.76
C ARG A 174 -22.70 7.72 -13.79
N LEU A 175 -23.70 8.60 -13.81
CA LEU A 175 -25.11 8.22 -13.85
C LEU A 175 -25.51 7.76 -15.25
N ASN A 176 -26.35 6.73 -15.33
CA ASN A 176 -26.95 6.33 -16.60
C ASN A 176 -27.98 7.38 -17.08
N GLU A 177 -28.44 7.24 -18.32
CA GLU A 177 -29.36 8.21 -18.92
C GLU A 177 -30.70 8.33 -18.18
N SER A 178 -31.25 7.24 -17.64
CA SER A 178 -32.47 7.29 -16.84
C SER A 178 -32.28 8.02 -15.51
N GLU A 179 -31.15 7.78 -14.83
CA GLU A 179 -30.83 8.39 -13.54
C GLU A 179 -30.57 9.89 -13.66
N ARG A 180 -29.90 10.33 -14.74
CA ARG A 180 -29.68 11.76 -15.01
C ARG A 180 -30.96 12.54 -15.25
N ASN A 181 -32.00 11.88 -15.74
CA ASN A 181 -33.29 12.48 -16.02
C ASN A 181 -34.27 12.40 -14.83
N ASP A 182 -33.92 11.68 -13.75
CA ASP A 182 -34.73 11.60 -12.54
C ASP A 182 -34.42 12.78 -11.60
N PRO A 183 -35.39 13.70 -11.37
CA PRO A 183 -35.16 14.88 -10.53
C PRO A 183 -34.84 14.55 -9.06
N GLN A 184 -35.30 13.42 -8.52
CA GLN A 184 -35.04 13.01 -7.13
C GLN A 184 -33.61 12.48 -6.98
N ILE A 185 -33.13 11.74 -7.96
CA ILE A 185 -31.74 11.25 -7.97
C ILE A 185 -30.80 12.44 -8.10
N VAL A 186 -31.06 13.34 -9.04
CA VAL A 186 -30.23 14.53 -9.25
C VAL A 186 -30.20 15.45 -8.02
N SER A 187 -31.33 15.65 -7.33
CA SER A 187 -31.36 16.48 -6.10
C SER A 187 -30.57 15.83 -4.94
N THR A 188 -30.62 14.50 -4.84
CA THR A 188 -29.85 13.74 -3.85
C THR A 188 -28.35 13.86 -4.13
N VAL A 189 -27.92 13.67 -5.38
CA VAL A 189 -26.52 13.81 -5.79
C VAL A 189 -26.01 15.23 -5.54
N ARG A 190 -26.79 16.26 -5.87
CA ARG A 190 -26.45 17.66 -5.56
C ARG A 190 -26.18 17.87 -4.07
N SER A 191 -27.07 17.35 -3.22
CA SER A 191 -26.92 17.46 -1.77
C SER A 191 -25.69 16.69 -1.27
N GLN A 192 -25.43 15.49 -1.81
CA GLN A 192 -24.27 14.67 -1.47
C GLN A 192 -22.96 15.34 -1.88
N VAL A 193 -22.88 15.93 -3.07
CA VAL A 193 -21.69 16.65 -3.54
C VAL A 193 -21.40 17.84 -2.64
N LEU A 194 -22.42 18.61 -2.25
CA LEU A 194 -22.22 19.74 -1.35
C LEU A 194 -21.73 19.28 0.03
N GLU A 195 -22.34 18.26 0.63
CA GLU A 195 -21.88 17.72 1.92
C GLU A 195 -20.47 17.12 1.81
N GLN A 196 -20.11 16.51 0.68
CA GLN A 196 -18.76 16.03 0.43
C GLN A 196 -17.74 17.18 0.42
N LEU A 197 -18.01 18.28 -0.29
CA LEU A 197 -17.11 19.45 -0.33
C LEU A 197 -16.98 20.13 1.03
N ILE A 198 -18.08 20.20 1.80
CA ILE A 198 -18.04 20.71 3.17
C ILE A 198 -17.14 19.82 4.04
N ALA A 199 -17.32 18.50 3.98
CA ALA A 199 -16.49 17.56 4.74
C ALA A 199 -15.01 17.62 4.33
N GLU A 200 -14.71 17.77 3.04
CA GLU A 200 -13.35 17.94 2.54
C GLU A 200 -12.71 19.24 3.08
N SER A 201 -13.43 20.37 3.03
CA SER A 201 -12.96 21.65 3.58
C SER A 201 -12.66 21.56 5.08
N ILE A 202 -13.55 20.94 5.89
CA ILE A 202 -13.31 20.75 7.33
C ILE A 202 -12.05 19.92 7.58
N GLN A 203 -11.83 18.85 6.81
CA GLN A 203 -10.66 18.00 6.96
C GLN A 203 -9.36 18.72 6.58
N LEU A 204 -9.37 19.56 5.53
CA LEU A 204 -8.22 20.37 5.14
C LEU A 204 -7.85 21.38 6.23
N GLN A 205 -8.85 22.01 6.86
CA GLN A 205 -8.63 22.91 7.99
C GLN A 205 -8.04 22.16 9.21
N GLU A 206 -8.54 20.96 9.51
CA GLU A 206 -7.99 20.13 10.60
C GLU A 206 -6.54 19.69 10.30
N ALA A 207 -6.22 19.47 9.03
CA ALA A 207 -4.85 19.19 8.59
C ALA A 207 -3.94 20.41 8.79
N GLU A 208 -4.39 21.61 8.42
CA GLU A 208 -3.67 22.87 8.62
C GLU A 208 -3.40 23.14 10.10
N LEU A 209 -4.41 22.97 10.97
CA LEU A 209 -4.27 23.11 12.42
C LEU A 209 -3.18 22.21 13.00
N ARG A 210 -2.96 21.04 12.39
CA ARG A 210 -1.97 20.04 12.79
C ARG A 210 -0.63 20.17 12.06
N GLY A 211 -0.48 21.14 11.16
CA GLY A 211 0.71 21.33 10.34
C GLY A 211 0.98 20.16 9.38
N ILE A 212 -0.08 19.51 8.89
CA ILE A 212 0.03 18.43 7.89
C ILE A 212 0.03 19.07 6.50
N GLU A 213 1.19 19.06 5.87
CA GLU A 213 1.39 19.59 4.52
C GLU A 213 2.00 18.52 3.59
N VAL A 214 2.00 18.82 2.29
CA VAL A 214 2.62 17.99 1.25
C VAL A 214 3.61 18.85 0.47
N ASP A 215 4.88 18.51 0.57
CA ASP A 215 5.96 19.14 -0.19
C ASP A 215 5.87 18.80 -1.69
N ASP A 216 6.47 19.65 -2.52
CA ASP A 216 6.39 19.54 -3.97
C ASP A 216 7.06 18.28 -4.54
N GLU A 217 8.07 17.71 -3.84
CA GLU A 217 8.74 16.49 -4.28
C GLU A 217 7.84 15.27 -4.08
N THR A 218 7.23 15.15 -2.89
CA THR A 218 6.21 14.14 -2.61
C THR A 218 5.06 14.23 -3.60
N LEU A 219 4.57 15.44 -3.89
CA LEU A 219 3.49 15.63 -4.83
C LEU A 219 3.87 15.21 -6.26
N THR A 220 5.08 15.56 -6.70
CA THR A 220 5.59 15.13 -8.02
C THR A 220 5.70 13.60 -8.11
N ARG A 221 6.16 12.93 -7.05
CA ARG A 221 6.20 11.46 -6.99
C ARG A 221 4.80 10.85 -7.06
N ALA A 222 3.83 11.41 -6.34
CA ALA A 222 2.45 10.93 -6.38
C ALA A 222 1.82 11.06 -7.78
N VAL A 223 1.97 12.22 -8.42
CA VAL A 223 1.47 12.45 -9.79
C VAL A 223 2.11 11.49 -10.80
N THR A 224 3.43 11.25 -10.68
CA THR A 224 4.13 10.30 -11.54
C THR A 224 3.68 8.85 -11.29
N GLY A 225 3.39 8.50 -10.03
CA GLY A 225 2.81 7.20 -9.67
C GLY A 225 1.45 6.99 -10.31
N PHE A 226 0.57 7.99 -10.24
CA PHE A 226 -0.77 7.94 -10.84
C PHE A 226 -0.71 7.76 -12.37
N ALA A 227 0.22 8.44 -13.05
CA ALA A 227 0.43 8.25 -14.49
C ALA A 227 0.83 6.79 -14.81
N ARG A 228 1.73 6.20 -14.01
CA ARG A 228 2.17 4.80 -14.18
C ARG A 228 1.06 3.79 -13.92
N GLU A 229 0.20 4.01 -12.94
CA GLU A 229 -0.97 3.16 -12.68
C GLU A 229 -1.92 3.13 -13.87
N ASN A 230 -1.99 4.23 -14.63
CA ASN A 230 -2.75 4.32 -15.87
C ASN A 230 -1.95 3.87 -17.11
N ASN A 231 -0.78 3.26 -16.93
CA ASN A 231 0.13 2.84 -18.00
C ASN A 231 0.58 3.98 -18.94
N MET A 232 0.70 5.20 -18.42
CA MET A 232 1.12 6.38 -19.18
C MET A 232 2.43 6.95 -18.61
N THR A 233 3.20 7.61 -19.48
CA THR A 233 4.26 8.53 -19.04
C THR A 233 3.66 9.80 -18.44
N LEU A 234 4.47 10.58 -17.70
CA LEU A 234 4.00 11.84 -17.13
C LEU A 234 3.58 12.82 -18.22
N GLU A 235 4.32 12.88 -19.32
CA GLU A 235 4.04 13.74 -20.46
C GLU A 235 2.73 13.36 -21.18
N GLU A 236 2.51 12.06 -21.41
CA GLU A 236 1.25 11.56 -21.99
C GLU A 236 0.07 11.84 -21.07
N PHE A 237 0.25 11.64 -19.76
CA PHE A 237 -0.78 11.91 -18.77
C PHE A 237 -1.17 13.39 -18.72
N ILE A 238 -0.20 14.31 -18.78
CA ILE A 238 -0.48 15.76 -18.87
C ILE A 238 -1.29 16.08 -20.13
N ALA A 239 -0.95 15.47 -21.27
CA ALA A 239 -1.66 15.68 -22.52
C ALA A 239 -3.11 15.15 -22.48
N ASP A 240 -3.33 13.99 -21.86
CA ASP A 240 -4.66 13.39 -21.65
C ASP A 240 -5.54 14.27 -20.75
N VAL A 241 -5.00 14.77 -19.63
CA VAL A 241 -5.72 15.69 -18.72
C VAL A 241 -6.13 16.98 -19.45
N ALA A 242 -5.25 17.52 -20.28
CA ALA A 242 -5.55 18.68 -21.11
C ALA A 242 -6.63 18.38 -22.17
N ALA A 243 -6.63 17.18 -22.77
CA ALA A 243 -7.64 16.75 -23.72
C ALA A 243 -9.03 16.60 -23.08
N GLN A 244 -9.09 16.26 -21.79
CA GLN A 244 -10.31 16.18 -20.99
C GLN A 244 -10.82 17.55 -20.49
N GLY A 245 -10.13 18.64 -20.85
CA GLY A 245 -10.53 20.00 -20.49
C GLY A 245 -10.12 20.44 -19.09
N SER A 246 -9.31 19.66 -18.39
CA SER A 246 -8.74 20.02 -17.08
C SER A 246 -7.32 20.56 -17.21
N SER A 247 -6.91 21.43 -16.29
CA SER A 247 -5.51 21.90 -16.25
C SER A 247 -4.66 21.00 -15.37
N TYR A 248 -3.40 20.77 -15.78
CA TYR A 248 -2.44 20.03 -14.95
C TYR A 248 -2.28 20.64 -13.56
N ARG A 249 -2.34 21.97 -13.45
CA ARG A 249 -2.28 22.68 -12.16
C ARG A 249 -3.47 22.33 -11.26
N ALA A 250 -4.69 22.35 -11.79
CA ALA A 250 -5.89 22.01 -11.02
C ALA A 250 -5.86 20.55 -10.56
N LEU A 251 -5.43 19.62 -11.42
CA LEU A 251 -5.25 18.23 -11.05
C LEU A 251 -4.19 18.06 -9.95
N ARG A 252 -3.04 18.72 -10.10
CA ARG A 252 -1.96 18.68 -9.10
C ARG A 252 -2.44 19.19 -7.74
N GLU A 253 -3.27 20.23 -7.71
CA GLU A 253 -3.88 20.73 -6.48
C GLU A 253 -4.86 19.73 -5.86
N ARG A 254 -5.71 19.11 -6.68
CA ARG A 254 -6.63 18.05 -6.23
C ARG A 254 -5.88 16.87 -5.60
N ILE A 255 -4.84 16.38 -6.27
CA ILE A 255 -3.99 15.29 -5.73
C ILE A 255 -3.33 15.73 -4.41
N ARG A 256 -2.93 17.00 -4.28
CA ARG A 256 -2.42 17.53 -3.01
C ARG A 256 -3.47 17.42 -1.91
N HIS A 257 -4.70 17.89 -2.17
CA HIS A 257 -5.79 17.81 -1.21
C HIS A 257 -6.09 16.36 -0.81
N ASP A 258 -6.18 15.44 -1.77
CA ASP A 258 -6.42 14.02 -1.51
C ASP A 258 -5.35 13.41 -0.59
N ILE A 259 -4.08 13.74 -0.82
CA ILE A 259 -2.97 13.28 0.04
C ILE A 259 -3.05 13.90 1.44
N ILE A 260 -3.37 15.21 1.54
CA ILE A 260 -3.53 15.88 2.84
C ILE A 260 -4.67 15.23 3.64
N ILE A 261 -5.81 14.98 2.98
CA ILE A 261 -6.99 14.33 3.57
C ILE A 261 -6.65 12.91 4.06
N ASP A 262 -6.01 12.07 3.24
CA ASP A 262 -5.58 10.73 3.67
C ASP A 262 -4.61 10.80 4.87
N ARG A 263 -3.66 11.75 4.86
CA ARG A 263 -2.70 11.94 5.96
C ARG A 263 -3.38 12.37 7.26
N VAL A 264 -4.30 13.32 7.22
CA VAL A 264 -5.00 13.79 8.43
C VAL A 264 -5.92 12.68 8.98
N GLN A 265 -6.65 11.99 8.11
CA GLN A 265 -7.46 10.83 8.49
C GLN A 265 -6.61 9.79 9.22
N ARG A 266 -5.49 9.37 8.64
CA ARG A 266 -4.56 8.42 9.27
C ARG A 266 -3.98 8.95 10.57
N ALA A 267 -3.55 10.21 10.60
CA ALA A 267 -2.91 10.81 11.78
C ALA A 267 -3.86 10.88 12.99
N VAL A 268 -5.14 11.15 12.75
CA VAL A 268 -6.17 11.24 13.80
C VAL A 268 -6.67 9.86 14.19
N VAL A 269 -7.05 9.04 13.20
CA VAL A 269 -7.75 7.78 13.42
C VAL A 269 -6.80 6.68 13.93
N ASN A 270 -5.59 6.54 13.37
CA ASN A 270 -4.67 5.47 13.78
C ASN A 270 -4.31 5.51 15.26
N ARG A 271 -4.23 6.71 15.86
CA ARG A 271 -3.94 6.86 17.30
C ARG A 271 -5.09 6.36 18.19
N ARG A 272 -6.30 6.32 17.65
CA ARG A 272 -7.52 5.88 18.36
C ARG A 272 -7.84 4.39 18.11
N VAL A 273 -7.14 3.74 17.19
CA VAL A 273 -7.33 2.32 16.87
C VAL A 273 -6.36 1.46 17.68
N PHE A 274 -6.91 0.56 18.48
CA PHE A 274 -6.17 -0.46 19.22
C PHE A 274 -6.80 -1.82 18.91
N ILE A 275 -5.96 -2.82 18.63
CA ILE A 275 -6.38 -4.20 18.36
C ILE A 275 -5.90 -5.06 19.52
N ALA A 276 -6.84 -5.64 20.26
CA ALA A 276 -6.50 -6.56 21.32
C ALA A 276 -6.25 -7.96 20.74
N GLU A 277 -5.35 -8.73 21.37
CA GLU A 277 -5.11 -10.14 20.98
C GLU A 277 -6.38 -10.98 21.02
N ARG A 278 -7.27 -10.68 21.97
CA ARG A 278 -8.59 -11.31 22.08
C ARG A 278 -9.45 -11.07 20.85
N ASP A 279 -9.39 -9.89 20.24
CA ASP A 279 -10.18 -9.58 19.04
C ASP A 279 -9.65 -10.38 17.84
N ILE A 280 -8.33 -10.58 17.77
CA ILE A 280 -7.67 -11.43 16.77
C ILE A 280 -8.13 -12.88 16.97
N ASP A 281 -8.04 -13.41 18.19
CA ASP A 281 -8.49 -14.76 18.49
C ASP A 281 -9.98 -14.97 18.18
N GLU A 282 -10.83 -13.98 18.48
CA GLU A 282 -12.26 -14.01 18.17
C GLU A 282 -12.53 -14.00 16.66
N LEU A 283 -11.80 -13.18 15.90
CA LEU A 283 -11.90 -13.18 14.45
C LEU A 283 -11.40 -14.52 13.86
N LEU A 284 -10.27 -15.03 14.32
CA LEU A 284 -9.70 -16.30 13.89
C LEU A 284 -10.65 -17.48 14.10
N ALA A 285 -11.42 -17.47 15.19
CA ALA A 285 -12.42 -18.48 15.51
C ALA A 285 -13.77 -18.26 14.82
N SER A 286 -13.92 -17.18 14.03
CA SER A 286 -15.18 -16.89 13.35
C SER A 286 -15.32 -17.72 12.07
N PRO A 287 -16.50 -18.31 11.80
CA PRO A 287 -16.73 -19.06 10.57
C PRO A 287 -16.53 -18.24 9.29
N PHE A 288 -16.78 -16.93 9.38
CA PHE A 288 -16.54 -16.01 8.28
C PHE A 288 -15.06 -15.91 7.93
N PHE A 289 -14.19 -15.82 8.94
CA PHE A 289 -12.76 -15.75 8.71
C PHE A 289 -12.23 -17.10 8.22
N GLU A 290 -12.63 -18.22 8.84
CA GLU A 290 -12.26 -19.56 8.38
C GLU A 290 -12.59 -19.78 6.90
N GLU A 291 -13.77 -19.38 6.43
CA GLU A 291 -14.11 -19.44 5.01
C GLU A 291 -13.28 -18.46 4.17
N ALA A 292 -12.92 -17.28 4.69
CA ALA A 292 -12.14 -16.29 3.94
C ALA A 292 -10.70 -16.74 3.69
N ILE A 293 -10.11 -17.49 4.63
CA ILE A 293 -8.72 -17.97 4.58
C ILE A 293 -8.61 -19.48 4.27
N SER A 294 -9.73 -20.16 4.05
CA SER A 294 -9.72 -21.57 3.67
C SER A 294 -8.98 -21.79 2.36
N ASP A 295 -8.38 -22.96 2.23
CA ASP A 295 -7.63 -23.29 1.04
C ASP A 295 -8.55 -23.41 -0.17
N GLU A 296 -8.02 -22.97 -1.31
CA GLU A 296 -8.56 -23.23 -2.62
C GLU A 296 -7.81 -24.39 -3.26
N TYR A 297 -8.58 -25.27 -3.86
CA TYR A 297 -8.12 -26.49 -4.50
C TYR A 297 -8.42 -26.39 -5.99
N ARG A 298 -7.43 -26.72 -6.82
CA ARG A 298 -7.62 -26.92 -8.25
C ARG A 298 -7.65 -28.41 -8.51
N LEU A 299 -8.76 -28.90 -9.05
CA LEU A 299 -9.04 -30.32 -9.15
C LEU A 299 -9.25 -30.73 -10.60
N GLY A 300 -8.68 -31.87 -10.97
CA GLY A 300 -9.02 -32.58 -12.20
C GLY A 300 -10.09 -33.62 -11.92
N HIS A 301 -11.02 -33.80 -12.85
CA HIS A 301 -12.17 -34.69 -12.72
C HIS A 301 -12.40 -35.53 -13.98
N ILE A 302 -12.56 -36.83 -13.78
CA ILE A 302 -12.96 -37.80 -14.80
C ILE A 302 -14.21 -38.52 -14.31
N LEU A 303 -15.23 -38.61 -15.15
CA LEU A 303 -16.44 -39.40 -14.89
C LEU A 303 -16.53 -40.54 -15.89
N LEU A 304 -16.53 -41.78 -15.40
CA LEU A 304 -16.98 -42.93 -16.17
C LEU A 304 -18.46 -43.16 -15.89
N GLU A 305 -19.30 -42.86 -16.88
CA GLU A 305 -20.75 -42.86 -16.73
C GLU A 305 -21.30 -44.27 -16.49
N VAL A 306 -22.31 -44.34 -15.60
CA VAL A 306 -23.14 -45.53 -15.39
C VAL A 306 -24.60 -45.14 -15.62
N THR A 307 -25.30 -45.89 -16.45
CA THR A 307 -26.74 -45.68 -16.69
C THR A 307 -27.58 -46.67 -15.89
N ALA A 308 -28.83 -46.30 -15.61
CA ALA A 308 -29.77 -47.16 -14.87
C ALA A 308 -30.13 -48.47 -15.62
N GLU A 309 -29.80 -48.55 -16.91
CA GLU A 309 -30.05 -49.71 -17.76
C GLU A 309 -28.93 -50.74 -17.70
N MET A 310 -27.78 -50.39 -17.10
CA MET A 310 -26.63 -51.27 -16.99
C MET A 310 -26.86 -52.40 -15.99
N THR A 311 -26.46 -53.60 -16.38
CA THR A 311 -26.43 -54.78 -15.52
C THR A 311 -25.31 -54.69 -14.48
N ALA A 312 -25.42 -55.46 -13.40
CA ALA A 312 -24.38 -55.51 -12.36
C ALA A 312 -22.99 -55.89 -12.93
N ALA A 313 -22.95 -56.74 -13.96
CA ALA A 313 -21.69 -57.13 -14.61
C ALA A 313 -21.06 -55.98 -15.40
N GLU A 314 -21.88 -55.13 -16.03
CA GLU A 314 -21.41 -53.95 -16.76
C GLU A 314 -20.92 -52.86 -15.80
N ILE A 315 -21.63 -52.65 -14.67
CA ILE A 315 -21.19 -51.72 -13.62
C ILE A 315 -19.83 -52.14 -13.05
N GLU A 316 -19.62 -53.44 -12.81
CA GLU A 316 -18.34 -53.97 -12.35
C GLU A 316 -17.22 -53.79 -13.39
N ALA A 317 -17.54 -53.90 -14.68
CA ALA A 317 -16.58 -53.60 -15.75
C ALA A 317 -16.19 -52.12 -15.78
N VAL A 318 -17.13 -51.19 -15.53
CA VAL A 318 -16.82 -49.75 -15.41
C VAL A 318 -15.96 -49.49 -14.17
N ARG A 319 -16.24 -50.15 -13.04
CA ARG A 319 -15.40 -50.07 -11.84
C ARG A 319 -13.97 -50.51 -12.13
N ALA A 320 -13.79 -51.70 -12.70
CA ALA A 320 -12.48 -52.22 -13.04
C ALA A 320 -11.72 -51.29 -14.01
N LYS A 321 -12.44 -50.63 -14.94
CA LYS A 321 -11.86 -49.59 -15.79
C LYS A 321 -11.46 -48.35 -15.00
N ALA A 322 -12.29 -47.89 -14.06
CA ALA A 322 -11.98 -46.75 -13.20
C ALA A 322 -10.71 -47.00 -12.38
N ASP A 323 -10.61 -48.18 -11.76
CA ASP A 323 -9.45 -48.59 -10.97
C ASP A 323 -8.17 -48.67 -11.82
N GLY A 324 -8.28 -49.20 -13.04
CA GLY A 324 -7.19 -49.23 -14.01
C GLY A 324 -6.70 -47.83 -14.39
N LEU A 325 -7.63 -46.92 -14.74
CA LEU A 325 -7.27 -45.53 -15.06
C LEU A 325 -6.66 -44.81 -13.87
N ALA A 326 -7.18 -45.00 -12.66
CA ALA A 326 -6.60 -44.40 -11.46
C ALA A 326 -5.16 -44.92 -11.22
N ALA A 327 -4.90 -46.21 -11.44
CA ALA A 327 -3.56 -46.78 -11.34
C ALA A 327 -2.59 -46.18 -12.38
N ASP A 328 -3.03 -46.05 -13.64
CA ASP A 328 -2.22 -45.45 -14.71
C ASP A 328 -1.91 -43.97 -14.44
N LEU A 329 -2.90 -43.22 -13.94
CA LEU A 329 -2.73 -41.82 -13.57
C LEU A 329 -1.77 -41.64 -12.39
N ARG A 330 -1.78 -42.56 -11.41
CA ARG A 330 -0.79 -42.58 -10.32
C ARG A 330 0.61 -42.96 -10.81
N ALA A 331 0.71 -43.77 -11.85
CA ALA A 331 1.99 -44.10 -12.50
C ALA A 331 2.54 -42.95 -13.37
N GLY A 332 1.81 -41.84 -13.50
CA GLY A 332 2.26 -40.63 -14.20
C GLY A 332 1.65 -40.42 -15.59
N ALA A 333 0.56 -41.12 -15.94
CA ALA A 333 -0.17 -40.82 -17.17
C ALA A 333 -0.72 -39.37 -17.17
N ASP A 334 -0.85 -38.79 -18.37
CA ASP A 334 -1.35 -37.43 -18.53
C ASP A 334 -2.85 -37.35 -18.23
N PHE A 335 -3.20 -36.66 -17.16
CA PHE A 335 -4.59 -36.59 -16.69
C PHE A 335 -5.52 -35.90 -17.69
N ALA A 336 -5.04 -34.85 -18.35
CA ALA A 336 -5.87 -34.07 -19.28
C ALA A 336 -6.23 -34.91 -20.52
N ALA A 337 -5.27 -35.63 -21.08
CA ALA A 337 -5.48 -36.55 -22.19
C ALA A 337 -6.44 -37.69 -21.80
N THR A 338 -6.22 -38.33 -20.64
CA THR A 338 -7.13 -39.37 -20.14
C THR A 338 -8.55 -38.83 -19.93
N ALA A 339 -8.69 -37.61 -19.42
CA ALA A 339 -9.99 -36.97 -19.25
C ALA A 339 -10.68 -36.72 -20.59
N THR A 340 -9.97 -36.20 -21.60
CA THR A 340 -10.52 -35.96 -22.93
C THR A 340 -10.93 -37.26 -23.63
N GLU A 341 -10.21 -38.36 -23.42
CA GLU A 341 -10.48 -39.64 -24.09
C GLU A 341 -11.58 -40.47 -23.39
N HIS A 342 -11.67 -40.42 -22.06
CA HIS A 342 -12.49 -41.36 -21.29
C HIS A 342 -13.58 -40.73 -20.44
N SER A 343 -13.53 -39.43 -20.17
CA SER A 343 -14.52 -38.79 -19.29
C SER A 343 -15.81 -38.45 -20.04
N GLY A 344 -16.95 -38.81 -19.44
CA GLY A 344 -18.28 -38.33 -19.84
C GLY A 344 -18.65 -36.97 -19.23
N ALA A 345 -17.82 -36.39 -18.37
CA ALA A 345 -18.10 -35.10 -17.76
C ALA A 345 -18.02 -33.94 -18.79
N PRO A 346 -18.81 -32.85 -18.64
CA PRO A 346 -18.71 -31.68 -19.50
C PRO A 346 -17.31 -31.03 -19.54
N THR A 347 -16.51 -31.23 -18.48
CA THR A 347 -15.14 -30.74 -18.39
C THR A 347 -14.12 -31.57 -19.17
N ALA A 348 -14.50 -32.71 -19.74
CA ALA A 348 -13.62 -33.59 -20.52
C ALA A 348 -12.89 -32.85 -21.66
N ALA A 349 -13.59 -31.95 -22.35
CA ALA A 349 -13.04 -31.13 -23.43
C ALA A 349 -11.94 -30.16 -22.96
N ASN A 350 -11.93 -29.81 -21.68
CA ASN A 350 -10.94 -28.95 -21.03
C ASN A 350 -9.99 -29.76 -20.14
N GLY A 351 -9.71 -31.01 -20.51
CA GLY A 351 -8.81 -31.88 -19.76
C GLY A 351 -9.31 -32.24 -18.35
N GLY A 352 -10.61 -32.12 -18.09
CA GLY A 352 -11.21 -32.44 -16.80
C GLY A 352 -11.00 -31.38 -15.71
N ASP A 353 -10.45 -30.20 -16.01
CA ASP A 353 -10.17 -29.18 -14.99
C ASP A 353 -11.46 -28.53 -14.45
N LEU A 354 -11.66 -28.59 -13.12
CA LEU A 354 -12.78 -27.97 -12.41
C LEU A 354 -12.51 -26.52 -11.97
N GLY A 355 -11.30 -26.02 -12.20
CA GLY A 355 -10.82 -24.71 -11.76
C GLY A 355 -10.55 -24.64 -10.26
N TRP A 356 -10.24 -23.43 -9.78
CA TRP A 356 -10.03 -23.13 -8.36
C TRP A 356 -11.36 -23.08 -7.60
N ARG A 357 -11.48 -23.83 -6.50
CA ARG A 357 -12.68 -23.88 -5.68
C ARG A 357 -12.32 -24.08 -4.21
N LYS A 358 -13.13 -23.53 -3.31
CA LYS A 358 -13.02 -23.78 -1.87
C LYS A 358 -13.56 -25.16 -1.50
N GLU A 359 -13.10 -25.68 -0.38
CA GLU A 359 -13.60 -26.95 0.20
C GLU A 359 -15.13 -26.97 0.32
N SER A 360 -15.73 -25.86 0.76
CA SER A 360 -17.19 -25.69 0.88
C SER A 360 -17.97 -25.87 -0.43
N ARG A 361 -17.27 -25.82 -1.57
CA ARG A 361 -17.83 -26.01 -2.93
C ARG A 361 -17.50 -27.39 -3.52
N ILE A 362 -16.75 -28.22 -2.80
CA ILE A 362 -16.47 -29.61 -3.16
C ILE A 362 -17.60 -30.47 -2.57
N PRO A 363 -18.26 -31.34 -3.35
CA PRO A 363 -19.27 -32.24 -2.79
C PRO A 363 -18.67 -33.11 -1.68
N SER A 364 -19.40 -33.27 -0.57
CA SER A 364 -18.87 -33.88 0.66
C SER A 364 -18.29 -35.28 0.49
N ARG A 365 -18.79 -36.06 -0.49
CA ARG A 365 -18.25 -37.39 -0.81
C ARG A 365 -16.83 -37.38 -1.41
N PHE A 366 -16.37 -36.22 -1.89
CA PHE A 366 -14.99 -36.04 -2.35
C PHE A 366 -14.15 -35.27 -1.35
N ALA A 367 -14.77 -34.49 -0.46
CA ALA A 367 -14.05 -33.56 0.42
C ALA A 367 -13.06 -34.29 1.35
N GLU A 368 -13.47 -35.39 1.99
CA GLU A 368 -12.61 -36.16 2.91
C GLU A 368 -11.38 -36.70 2.18
N ASP A 369 -11.55 -37.28 0.99
CA ASP A 369 -10.44 -37.85 0.23
C ASP A 369 -9.56 -36.77 -0.42
N VAL A 370 -10.13 -35.64 -0.84
CA VAL A 370 -9.42 -34.59 -1.59
C VAL A 370 -8.57 -33.71 -0.68
N VAL A 371 -9.01 -33.40 0.54
CA VAL A 371 -8.27 -32.52 1.46
C VAL A 371 -6.91 -33.12 1.86
N ASP A 372 -6.85 -34.45 1.96
CA ASP A 372 -5.65 -35.19 2.34
C ASP A 372 -4.72 -35.53 1.15
N LEU A 373 -5.09 -35.20 -0.09
CA LEU A 373 -4.25 -35.44 -1.26
C LEU A 373 -3.07 -34.47 -1.34
N GLU A 374 -1.89 -35.03 -1.61
CA GLU A 374 -0.74 -34.25 -2.05
C GLU A 374 -0.96 -33.69 -3.46
N ILE A 375 -0.28 -32.59 -3.79
CA ILE A 375 -0.33 -32.00 -5.13
C ILE A 375 0.16 -33.03 -6.16
N GLY A 376 -0.65 -33.28 -7.18
CA GLY A 376 -0.41 -34.30 -8.21
C GLY A 376 -0.98 -35.68 -7.88
N ALA A 377 -1.41 -35.94 -6.65
CA ALA A 377 -1.97 -37.23 -6.26
C ALA A 377 -3.40 -37.43 -6.81
N VAL A 378 -3.76 -38.71 -7.00
CA VAL A 378 -5.04 -39.14 -7.59
C VAL A 378 -5.80 -39.97 -6.56
N ALA A 379 -7.02 -39.54 -6.24
CA ALA A 379 -7.93 -40.23 -5.31
C ALA A 379 -8.36 -41.59 -5.84
N ASP A 380 -8.82 -42.47 -4.95
CA ASP A 380 -9.50 -43.70 -5.37
C ASP A 380 -10.83 -43.38 -6.08
N PRO A 381 -11.25 -44.19 -7.07
CA PRO A 381 -12.51 -43.94 -7.76
C PRO A 381 -13.71 -43.99 -6.82
N VAL A 382 -14.48 -42.90 -6.77
CA VAL A 382 -15.68 -42.78 -5.93
C VAL A 382 -16.93 -43.05 -6.77
N GLN A 383 -17.84 -43.88 -6.28
CA GLN A 383 -19.07 -44.21 -6.98
C GLN A 383 -20.25 -43.34 -6.52
N ASP A 384 -21.03 -42.84 -7.48
CA ASP A 384 -22.33 -42.21 -7.24
C ASP A 384 -23.40 -42.70 -8.25
N SER A 385 -24.53 -41.99 -8.36
CA SER A 385 -25.62 -42.32 -9.29
C SER A 385 -25.31 -42.04 -10.76
N SER A 386 -24.35 -41.16 -11.04
CA SER A 386 -23.90 -40.80 -12.39
C SER A 386 -22.78 -41.71 -12.89
N GLY A 387 -22.02 -42.34 -11.99
CA GLY A 387 -21.02 -43.33 -12.32
C GLY A 387 -19.83 -43.38 -11.36
N PHE A 388 -18.64 -43.59 -11.91
CA PHE A 388 -17.38 -43.60 -11.16
C PHE A 388 -16.59 -42.34 -11.44
N HIS A 389 -16.18 -41.66 -10.38
CA HIS A 389 -15.45 -40.41 -10.44
C HIS A 389 -14.00 -40.60 -10.01
N ILE A 390 -13.07 -40.12 -10.82
CA ILE A 390 -11.65 -40.05 -10.48
C ILE A 390 -11.29 -38.59 -10.34
N VAL A 391 -10.70 -38.24 -9.20
CA VAL A 391 -10.29 -36.86 -8.88
C VAL A 391 -8.78 -36.80 -8.72
N LYS A 392 -8.15 -35.77 -9.27
CA LYS A 392 -6.73 -35.47 -9.09
C LYS A 392 -6.56 -34.10 -8.45
N MET A 393 -5.68 -34.01 -7.47
CA MET A 393 -5.21 -32.73 -6.95
C MET A 393 -4.26 -32.12 -7.98
N ILE A 394 -4.68 -31.09 -8.71
CA ILE A 394 -3.81 -30.38 -9.65
C ILE A 394 -2.92 -29.41 -8.89
N ASP A 395 -3.51 -28.63 -7.98
CA ASP A 395 -2.82 -27.59 -7.23
C ASP A 395 -3.62 -27.20 -5.97
N ARG A 396 -2.93 -26.62 -4.98
CA ARG A 396 -3.53 -26.12 -3.74
C ARG A 396 -2.90 -24.80 -3.35
N ARG A 397 -3.72 -23.80 -3.03
CA ARG A 397 -3.26 -22.49 -2.53
C ARG A 397 -4.13 -22.04 -1.37
N GLY A 398 -3.56 -21.32 -0.41
CA GLY A 398 -4.31 -20.79 0.72
C GLY A 398 -3.47 -20.61 1.96
N ALA A 399 -4.14 -20.23 3.05
CA ALA A 399 -3.47 -19.85 4.29
C ALA A 399 -2.82 -21.03 5.03
N SER A 400 -3.13 -22.29 4.69
CA SER A 400 -2.49 -23.48 5.29
C SER A 400 -1.17 -23.89 4.63
N GLN A 401 -0.82 -23.26 3.51
CA GLN A 401 0.31 -23.64 2.67
C GLN A 401 1.51 -22.69 2.77
N GLN A 402 1.53 -21.79 3.76
CA GLN A 402 2.68 -20.90 3.93
C GLN A 402 3.80 -21.61 4.68
N ARG A 403 4.53 -22.45 3.95
CA ARG A 403 5.84 -22.94 4.36
C ARG A 403 6.89 -22.00 3.79
N VAL A 404 7.67 -21.41 4.68
CA VAL A 404 8.82 -20.61 4.30
C VAL A 404 10.09 -21.38 4.60
N GLU A 405 10.99 -21.40 3.61
CA GLU A 405 12.36 -21.85 3.83
C GLU A 405 13.05 -20.80 4.71
N GLN A 406 13.50 -21.24 5.87
CA GLN A 406 14.33 -20.46 6.76
C GLN A 406 15.74 -21.03 6.76
N THR A 407 16.72 -20.15 6.72
CA THR A 407 18.14 -20.50 6.85
C THR A 407 18.65 -19.91 8.15
N LEU A 408 19.29 -20.74 8.97
CA LEU A 408 20.07 -20.30 10.11
C LEU A 408 21.44 -19.91 9.59
N VAL A 409 21.78 -18.64 9.69
CA VAL A 409 23.01 -18.08 9.12
C VAL A 409 23.68 -17.17 10.12
N ARG A 410 25.02 -17.19 10.13
CA ARG A 410 25.83 -16.16 10.79
C ARG A 410 26.73 -15.50 9.77
N HIS A 411 27.07 -14.24 9.97
CA HIS A 411 27.90 -13.48 9.04
C HIS A 411 28.91 -12.56 9.76
N ILE A 412 29.93 -12.16 9.02
CA ILE A 412 30.82 -11.05 9.38
C ILE A 412 30.70 -10.02 8.27
N LEU A 413 30.36 -8.79 8.62
CA LEU A 413 30.33 -7.64 7.72
C LEU A 413 31.57 -6.77 7.92
N LEU A 414 32.16 -6.28 6.84
CA LEU A 414 33.16 -5.22 6.81
C LEU A 414 32.80 -4.19 5.73
N SER A 415 32.63 -2.93 6.11
CA SER A 415 32.21 -1.87 5.20
C SER A 415 33.40 -1.02 4.72
N PRO A 416 33.49 -0.66 3.43
CA PRO A 416 34.49 0.30 2.98
C PRO A 416 34.28 1.66 3.66
N SER A 417 35.37 2.39 3.90
CA SER A 417 35.33 3.69 4.57
C SER A 417 36.31 4.67 3.94
N ALA A 418 36.29 5.93 4.37
CA ALA A 418 37.28 6.92 3.94
C ALA A 418 38.74 6.52 4.27
N ILE A 419 38.93 5.54 5.17
CA ILE A 419 40.24 5.06 5.63
C ILE A 419 40.61 3.72 4.98
N ARG A 420 39.61 2.88 4.65
CA ARG A 420 39.81 1.56 4.08
C ARG A 420 39.12 1.47 2.71
N SER A 421 39.91 1.34 1.65
CA SER A 421 39.37 1.17 0.29
C SER A 421 38.56 -0.11 0.15
N ASP A 422 37.81 -0.24 -0.93
CA ASP A 422 37.07 -1.47 -1.21
C ASP A 422 37.99 -2.69 -1.31
N GLU A 423 39.11 -2.58 -2.05
CA GLU A 423 40.09 -3.66 -2.18
C GLU A 423 40.73 -4.03 -0.84
N GLN A 424 41.00 -3.04 0.02
CA GLN A 424 41.52 -3.29 1.36
C GLN A 424 40.46 -3.96 2.25
N THR A 425 39.19 -3.63 2.08
CA THR A 425 38.06 -4.23 2.79
C THR A 425 37.90 -5.69 2.39
N ARG A 426 37.95 -5.97 1.08
CA ARG A 426 37.96 -7.33 0.53
C ARG A 426 39.12 -8.16 1.07
N ALA A 427 40.34 -7.65 1.00
CA ALA A 427 41.52 -8.35 1.49
C ALA A 427 41.45 -8.62 3.01
N ALA A 428 40.89 -7.68 3.77
CA ALA A 428 40.69 -7.86 5.22
C ALA A 428 39.71 -8.99 5.52
N ILE A 429 38.57 -9.06 4.83
CA ILE A 429 37.60 -10.12 5.07
C ILE A 429 38.08 -11.48 4.59
N GLU A 430 38.88 -11.52 3.52
CA GLU A 430 39.53 -12.74 3.04
C GLU A 430 40.55 -13.27 4.06
N ALA A 431 41.28 -12.38 4.75
CA ALA A 431 42.16 -12.77 5.85
C ALA A 431 41.38 -13.34 7.05
N ILE A 432 40.24 -12.73 7.41
CA ILE A 432 39.35 -13.25 8.47
C ILE A 432 38.83 -14.64 8.10
N ARG A 433 38.39 -14.82 6.84
CA ARG A 433 37.98 -16.13 6.33
C ARG A 433 39.09 -17.17 6.49
N GLY A 434 40.32 -16.83 6.12
CA GLY A 434 41.48 -17.71 6.26
C GLY A 434 41.71 -18.17 7.71
N ARG A 435 41.46 -17.31 8.69
CA ARG A 435 41.53 -17.64 10.13
C ARG A 435 40.44 -18.60 10.56
N ILE A 436 39.21 -18.40 10.10
CA ILE A 436 38.08 -19.32 10.35
C ILE A 436 38.39 -20.70 9.75
N VAL A 437 38.88 -20.75 8.51
CA VAL A 437 39.27 -22.01 7.85
C VAL A 437 40.45 -22.68 8.58
N ALA A 438 41.34 -21.92 9.20
CA ALA A 438 42.43 -22.44 10.04
C ALA A 438 41.96 -22.96 11.41
N GLY A 439 40.67 -22.80 11.75
CA GLY A 439 40.05 -23.32 12.96
C GLY A 439 39.86 -22.32 14.10
N GLU A 440 40.03 -21.02 13.84
CA GLU A 440 39.62 -19.98 14.80
C GLU A 440 38.09 -19.89 14.90
N ASP A 441 37.57 -19.50 16.06
CA ASP A 441 36.12 -19.42 16.27
C ASP A 441 35.50 -18.24 15.50
N PHE A 442 34.45 -18.55 14.73
CA PHE A 442 33.72 -17.55 13.97
C PHE A 442 33.11 -16.48 14.86
N ALA A 443 32.54 -16.86 16.01
CA ALA A 443 31.81 -15.92 16.86
C ALA A 443 32.76 -14.92 17.53
N GLU A 444 33.94 -15.34 17.95
CA GLU A 444 35.01 -14.45 18.42
C GLU A 444 35.43 -13.43 17.33
N LEU A 445 35.69 -13.92 16.11
CA LEU A 445 36.06 -13.04 14.99
C LEU A 445 34.92 -12.09 14.59
N ALA A 446 33.68 -12.54 14.66
CA ALA A 446 32.52 -11.70 14.41
C ALA A 446 32.39 -10.59 15.47
N GLN A 447 32.57 -10.91 16.76
CA GLN A 447 32.52 -9.91 17.84
C GLN A 447 33.64 -8.87 17.74
N GLU A 448 34.83 -9.30 17.32
CA GLU A 448 36.02 -8.46 17.20
C GLU A 448 36.00 -7.58 15.94
N TYR A 449 35.65 -8.16 14.79
CA TYR A 449 35.83 -7.50 13.48
C TYR A 449 34.54 -7.11 12.79
N SER A 450 33.40 -7.75 13.05
CA SER A 450 32.20 -7.44 12.29
C SER A 450 31.77 -5.99 12.54
N GLU A 451 31.34 -5.30 11.49
CA GLU A 451 30.84 -3.92 11.54
C GLU A 451 29.31 -3.86 11.52
N ASP A 452 28.62 -5.02 11.60
CA ASP A 452 27.17 -5.07 11.76
C ASP A 452 26.80 -4.92 13.26
N PRO A 453 26.20 -3.80 13.68
CA PRO A 453 25.82 -3.61 15.07
C PRO A 453 24.76 -4.60 15.57
N GLY A 454 23.95 -5.17 14.67
CA GLY A 454 22.85 -6.07 15.02
C GLY A 454 23.31 -7.46 15.44
N THR A 455 24.30 -8.02 14.72
CA THR A 455 24.73 -9.41 14.92
C THR A 455 26.11 -9.54 15.57
N ARG A 456 26.97 -8.53 15.50
CA ARG A 456 28.35 -8.57 16.05
C ARG A 456 28.41 -9.09 17.48
N LEU A 457 27.60 -8.55 18.39
CA LEU A 457 27.59 -8.97 19.80
C LEU A 457 27.03 -10.39 20.02
N ALA A 458 26.25 -10.89 19.06
CA ALA A 458 25.74 -12.26 19.04
C ALA A 458 26.67 -13.23 18.26
N GLY A 459 27.92 -12.84 17.99
CA GLY A 459 28.85 -13.69 17.24
C GLY A 459 28.53 -13.79 15.75
N GLY A 460 27.89 -12.75 15.21
CA GLY A 460 27.46 -12.71 13.81
C GLY A 460 26.15 -13.44 13.54
N ASP A 461 25.47 -13.97 14.56
CA ASP A 461 24.24 -14.75 14.42
C ASP A 461 23.06 -13.88 13.96
N LEU A 462 22.52 -14.19 12.78
CA LEU A 462 21.31 -13.59 12.21
C LEU A 462 20.03 -14.36 12.59
N GLY A 463 20.16 -15.53 13.22
CA GLY A 463 19.06 -16.41 13.54
C GLY A 463 18.44 -17.09 12.32
N TRP A 464 17.25 -17.67 12.50
CA TRP A 464 16.45 -18.25 11.43
C TRP A 464 15.79 -17.13 10.62
N THR A 465 16.27 -16.89 9.40
CA THR A 465 15.77 -15.83 8.52
C THR A 465 15.19 -16.37 7.22
N THR A 466 14.25 -15.63 6.64
CA THR A 466 13.76 -15.83 5.27
C THR A 466 14.56 -14.97 4.29
N THR A 467 14.43 -15.27 2.99
CA THR A 467 15.15 -14.55 1.92
C THR A 467 14.58 -13.16 1.63
N GLU A 468 13.31 -12.90 1.94
CA GLU A 468 12.54 -11.74 1.44
C GLU A 468 13.10 -10.36 1.86
N ASN A 469 13.72 -10.28 3.05
CA ASN A 469 14.18 -9.03 3.63
C ASN A 469 15.71 -8.83 3.61
N LEU A 470 16.44 -9.69 2.89
CA LEU A 470 17.91 -9.65 2.83
C LEU A 470 18.41 -8.93 1.56
N ASP A 471 19.65 -8.44 1.56
CA ASP A 471 20.27 -7.90 0.35
C ASP A 471 20.35 -8.97 -0.76
N PRO A 472 20.07 -8.64 -2.04
CA PRO A 472 20.06 -9.62 -3.12
C PRO A 472 21.37 -10.40 -3.31
N ALA A 473 22.52 -9.78 -3.05
CA ALA A 473 23.82 -10.47 -3.11
C ALA A 473 23.99 -11.43 -1.94
N PHE A 474 23.56 -11.01 -0.75
CA PHE A 474 23.55 -11.86 0.45
C PHE A 474 22.65 -13.08 0.26
N GLN A 475 21.44 -12.89 -0.27
CA GLN A 475 20.51 -13.98 -0.59
C GLN A 475 21.12 -15.01 -1.54
N ARG A 476 21.75 -14.56 -2.63
CA ARG A 476 22.38 -15.46 -3.60
C ARG A 476 23.46 -16.31 -2.94
N MET A 477 24.33 -15.68 -2.15
CA MET A 477 25.42 -16.40 -1.48
C MET A 477 24.94 -17.36 -0.40
N MET A 478 23.92 -16.98 0.36
CA MET A 478 23.28 -17.85 1.35
C MET A 478 22.66 -19.10 0.70
N ASN A 479 22.05 -18.95 -0.47
CA ASN A 479 21.45 -20.06 -1.21
C ASN A 479 22.50 -21.00 -1.84
N LEU A 480 23.61 -20.45 -2.31
CA LEU A 480 24.71 -21.20 -2.93
C LEU A 480 25.57 -21.97 -1.92
N THR A 481 25.66 -21.49 -0.68
CA THR A 481 26.50 -22.09 0.36
C THR A 481 25.77 -23.28 1.02
N GLY A 482 26.44 -24.44 1.14
CA GLY A 482 25.88 -25.61 1.80
C GLY A 482 25.71 -25.44 3.31
N VAL A 483 24.96 -26.35 3.94
CA VAL A 483 24.85 -26.39 5.41
C VAL A 483 26.20 -26.79 6.00
N ASP A 484 26.60 -26.11 7.07
CA ASP A 484 27.89 -26.14 7.73
C ASP A 484 29.08 -25.73 6.83
N GLU A 485 28.82 -24.97 5.76
CA GLU A 485 29.85 -24.41 4.88
C GLU A 485 30.02 -22.90 5.07
N LEU A 486 31.28 -22.45 4.92
CA LEU A 486 31.68 -21.04 4.93
C LEU A 486 31.77 -20.51 3.50
N SER A 487 31.07 -19.42 3.21
CA SER A 487 31.06 -18.80 1.89
C SER A 487 32.43 -18.22 1.50
N GLU A 488 32.64 -18.01 0.20
CA GLU A 488 33.66 -17.07 -0.26
C GLU A 488 33.26 -15.62 0.09
N PRO A 489 34.21 -14.67 0.19
CA PRO A 489 33.89 -13.27 0.40
C PRO A 489 33.09 -12.68 -0.77
N PHE A 490 32.06 -11.92 -0.45
CA PHE A 490 31.18 -11.30 -1.44
C PHE A 490 30.76 -9.90 -1.02
N GLU A 491 30.40 -9.08 -2.01
CA GLU A 491 29.98 -7.70 -1.80
C GLU A 491 28.45 -7.59 -1.80
N SER A 492 27.91 -6.81 -0.86
CA SER A 492 26.50 -6.41 -0.75
C SER A 492 26.40 -4.87 -0.74
N SER A 493 25.18 -4.32 -0.71
CA SER A 493 24.99 -2.88 -0.52
C SER A 493 25.57 -2.31 0.79
N PHE A 494 25.87 -3.16 1.78
CA PHE A 494 26.43 -2.78 3.08
C PHE A 494 27.95 -2.96 3.17
N GLY A 495 28.58 -3.58 2.18
CA GLY A 495 30.02 -3.86 2.16
C GLY A 495 30.33 -5.32 1.88
N TRP A 496 31.48 -5.78 2.36
CA TRP A 496 31.95 -7.14 2.16
C TRP A 496 31.51 -8.06 3.29
N HIS A 497 31.10 -9.27 2.92
CA HIS A 497 30.64 -10.28 3.84
C HIS A 497 31.31 -11.63 3.62
N ILE A 498 31.40 -12.40 4.70
CA ILE A 498 31.43 -13.86 4.67
C ILE A 498 30.28 -14.36 5.53
N LEU A 499 29.67 -15.48 5.13
CA LEU A 499 28.59 -16.10 5.87
C LEU A 499 28.84 -17.60 6.06
N GLU A 500 28.26 -18.15 7.10
CA GLU A 500 28.22 -19.58 7.35
C GLU A 500 26.77 -19.99 7.56
N VAL A 501 26.31 -20.98 6.79
CA VAL A 501 24.96 -21.52 6.92
C VAL A 501 25.02 -22.65 7.94
N GLN A 502 24.34 -22.52 9.07
CA GLN A 502 24.34 -23.53 10.14
C GLN A 502 23.16 -24.50 10.04
N GLY A 503 22.14 -24.15 9.25
CA GLY A 503 20.97 -24.99 9.11
C GLY A 503 19.96 -24.44 8.12
N ARG A 504 19.13 -25.34 7.59
CA ARG A 504 17.97 -25.00 6.76
C ARG A 504 16.76 -25.76 7.28
N ARG A 505 15.61 -25.10 7.33
CA ARG A 505 14.33 -25.71 7.74
C ARG A 505 13.18 -25.11 6.96
N GLN A 506 12.16 -25.92 6.72
CA GLN A 506 10.84 -25.41 6.37
C GLN A 506 10.07 -25.14 7.64
N GLN A 507 9.69 -23.89 7.86
CA GLN A 507 8.81 -23.49 8.96
C GLN A 507 7.41 -23.26 8.40
N ASP A 508 6.43 -23.91 9.01
CA ASP A 508 5.02 -23.58 8.80
C ASP A 508 4.73 -22.27 9.54
N ILE A 509 4.48 -21.20 8.78
CA ILE A 509 4.10 -19.88 9.31
C ILE A 509 2.60 -19.63 9.12
N SER A 510 1.82 -20.66 8.76
CA SER A 510 0.39 -20.52 8.49
C SER A 510 -0.37 -19.87 9.65
N GLU A 511 -0.04 -20.18 10.91
CA GLU A 511 -0.70 -19.54 12.06
C GLU A 511 -0.33 -18.06 12.20
N GLU A 512 0.95 -17.70 12.09
CA GLU A 512 1.43 -16.32 12.20
C GLU A 512 0.86 -15.47 11.06
N SER A 513 0.89 -15.98 9.84
CA SER A 513 0.30 -15.32 8.67
C SER A 513 -1.20 -15.15 8.82
N ARG A 514 -1.92 -16.15 9.35
CA ARG A 514 -3.35 -16.03 9.67
C ARG A 514 -3.61 -14.96 10.72
N ARG A 515 -2.80 -14.88 11.79
CA ARG A 515 -2.89 -13.84 12.83
C ARG A 515 -2.62 -12.45 12.25
N ASN A 516 -1.57 -12.29 11.45
CA ASN A 516 -1.22 -11.02 10.81
C ASN A 516 -2.31 -10.55 9.85
N TYR A 517 -2.85 -11.47 9.03
CA TYR A 517 -3.97 -11.17 8.16
C TYR A 517 -5.23 -10.79 8.97
N ALA A 518 -5.56 -11.53 10.03
CA ALA A 518 -6.67 -11.19 10.93
C ALA A 518 -6.48 -9.79 11.56
N ALA A 519 -5.29 -9.48 12.05
CA ALA A 519 -4.95 -8.18 12.62
C ALA A 519 -5.10 -7.06 11.59
N GLN A 520 -4.65 -7.25 10.34
CA GLN A 520 -4.83 -6.27 9.27
C GLN A 520 -6.31 -6.04 8.95
N ARG A 521 -7.13 -7.10 8.88
CA ARG A 521 -8.57 -6.99 8.62
C ARG A 521 -9.30 -6.29 9.76
N LEU A 522 -8.91 -6.56 11.01
CA LEU A 522 -9.42 -5.82 12.16
C LEU A 522 -8.99 -4.37 12.13
N LEU A 523 -7.74 -4.08 11.76
CA LEU A 523 -7.23 -2.71 11.62
C LEU A 523 -8.07 -1.93 10.62
N GLU A 524 -8.28 -2.49 9.42
CA GLU A 524 -9.10 -1.90 8.36
C GLU A 524 -10.53 -1.62 8.85
N LYS A 525 -11.16 -2.60 9.50
CA LYS A 525 -12.52 -2.46 10.02
C LYS A 525 -12.60 -1.39 11.13
N ARG A 526 -11.71 -1.43 12.11
CA ARG A 526 -11.68 -0.46 13.21
C ARG A 526 -11.35 0.93 12.71
N PHE A 527 -10.44 1.03 11.73
CA PHE A 527 -10.13 2.29 11.06
C PHE A 527 -11.36 2.88 10.41
N SER A 528 -12.12 2.10 9.62
CA SER A 528 -13.34 2.61 8.98
C SER A 528 -14.42 3.03 9.99
N GLU A 529 -14.63 2.26 11.06
CA GLU A 529 -15.58 2.61 12.12
C GLU A 529 -15.20 3.94 12.79
N ARG A 530 -13.92 4.11 13.13
CA ARG A 530 -13.43 5.32 13.80
C ARG A 530 -13.29 6.52 12.88
N LEU A 531 -13.06 6.30 11.59
CA LEU A 531 -13.08 7.34 10.58
C LEU A 531 -14.49 7.93 10.46
N ASP A 532 -15.53 7.08 10.37
CA ASP A 532 -16.93 7.54 10.27
C ASP A 532 -17.37 8.34 11.51
N GLU A 533 -17.02 7.84 12.70
CA GLU A 533 -17.25 8.56 13.96
C GLU A 533 -16.56 9.94 13.96
N TRP A 534 -15.29 10.00 13.55
CA TRP A 534 -14.53 11.25 13.50
C TRP A 534 -15.08 12.22 12.45
N LEU A 535 -15.45 11.74 11.26
CA LEU A 535 -16.06 12.58 10.22
C LEU A 535 -17.39 13.18 10.69
N THR A 536 -18.17 12.42 11.46
CA THR A 536 -19.41 12.92 12.09
C THR A 536 -19.10 13.96 13.17
N GLU A 537 -18.13 13.68 14.05
CA GLU A 537 -17.66 14.60 15.11
C GLU A 537 -17.25 15.96 14.54
N ILE A 538 -16.34 15.99 13.57
CA ILE A 538 -15.87 17.25 12.96
C ILE A 538 -16.97 17.97 12.18
N ARG A 539 -17.92 17.21 11.60
CA ARG A 539 -19.04 17.79 10.85
C ARG A 539 -20.05 18.47 11.76
N ASP A 540 -20.30 17.90 12.94
CA ASP A 540 -21.21 18.45 13.95
C ASP A 540 -20.61 19.65 14.69
N GLU A 541 -19.29 19.68 14.87
CA GLU A 541 -18.56 20.79 15.48
C GLU A 541 -18.35 21.99 14.53
N ALA A 542 -18.29 21.74 13.22
CA ALA A 542 -18.04 22.78 12.23
C ALA A 542 -19.23 23.75 12.05
N PHE A 543 -18.92 25.04 11.94
CA PHE A 543 -19.88 26.05 11.53
C PHE A 543 -20.10 25.99 10.02
N VAL A 544 -21.35 25.72 9.60
CA VAL A 544 -21.72 25.65 8.18
C VAL A 544 -22.92 26.54 7.87
N GLU A 545 -22.70 27.57 7.06
CA GLU A 545 -23.77 28.43 6.52
C GLU A 545 -23.97 28.15 5.03
N ARG A 546 -25.12 27.56 4.67
CA ARG A 546 -25.49 27.31 3.26
C ARG A 546 -26.14 28.56 2.66
N ARG A 547 -25.63 29.02 1.51
CA ARG A 547 -26.22 30.14 0.76
C ARG A 547 -27.26 29.59 -0.22
N ALA A 548 -28.52 29.99 -0.07
CA ALA A 548 -29.67 29.47 -0.80
C ALA A 548 -29.70 29.74 -2.33
N ASN A 549 -28.68 30.39 -2.91
CA ASN A 549 -28.71 30.83 -4.31
C ASN A 549 -28.15 29.81 -5.32
N VAL A 550 -28.16 28.52 -4.99
CA VAL A 550 -27.77 27.44 -5.95
C VAL A 550 -28.97 26.85 -6.71
N SER A 551 -30.19 27.23 -6.35
CA SER A 551 -31.39 26.88 -7.10
C SER A 551 -32.35 28.05 -7.14
N GLY A 552 -32.86 28.40 -8.31
CA GLY A 552 -34.05 29.23 -8.46
C GLY A 552 -35.29 28.53 -7.88
N GLN A 553 -35.34 28.38 -6.56
CA GLN A 553 -36.51 28.00 -5.80
C GLN A 553 -36.79 29.11 -4.78
N GLN A 554 -37.72 29.97 -5.16
CA GLN A 554 -38.49 30.78 -4.22
C GLN A 554 -39.35 29.84 -3.36
N GLY A 555 -39.31 30.06 -2.04
CA GLY A 555 -40.36 29.65 -1.10
C GLY A 555 -40.03 28.41 -0.26
N ASP A 556 -39.47 28.62 0.93
CA ASP A 556 -40.30 28.57 2.14
C ASP A 556 -39.54 29.14 3.34
N SER A 557 -40.17 30.15 3.94
CA SER A 557 -39.78 30.74 5.22
C SER A 557 -40.12 29.77 6.35
N ALA A 558 -39.12 29.24 7.05
CA ALA A 558 -39.30 28.66 8.37
C ALA A 558 -38.61 29.55 9.42
N ALA A 559 -39.43 30.12 10.29
CA ALA A 559 -39.08 30.96 11.43
C ALA A 559 -38.33 30.16 12.52
N PRO A 560 -37.63 30.83 13.46
CA PRO A 560 -36.79 30.17 14.44
C PRO A 560 -37.64 29.64 15.60
N PHE A 561 -37.40 28.39 16.00
CA PHE A 561 -37.88 27.90 17.29
C PHE A 561 -36.71 27.84 18.27
N GLY A 562 -36.71 28.81 19.18
CA GLY A 562 -36.18 28.62 20.53
C GLY A 562 -37.26 27.95 21.40
N GLY A 563 -36.81 27.16 22.36
CA GLY A 563 -37.64 26.44 23.33
C GLY A 563 -37.04 25.11 23.72
#